data_AF-A0A9E0DF85-F1
#
_entry.id   AF-A0A9E0DF85-F1
#
_cell.length_a   1.000
_cell.length_b   1.000
_cell.length_c   1.000
_cell.angle_alpha   90.00
_cell.angle_beta   90.00
_cell.angle_gamma   90.00
#
_symmetry.space_group_name_H-M   'P 1'
#
loop_
_entity.id
_entity.type
_entity.pdbx_description
1 polymer ?
#
loop_
_entity_poly.entity_id
_entity_poly.type
_entity_poly.pdbx_seq_one_letter_code
_entity_poly.pdbx_strand_id
1 'polypeptide(L)'
;MTFPVTLHPMLVHFPIVLLLVTSAAGLAYLYWRPMPELRIITWWSLLPGWIAVAVAVITGLFSQGGLPPDAPYRPVLNLHTTGGFALILLYGDLLYRRWLNRPGRDKKRREDALFYADLLDDPRHKLYLTLLFVIGGLLVIATSFFGGQLVFDFGVNVIKK
;
A
#
# COMPACT_ATOMS: atom_id res chain seq x y z
N MET A 1 -0.03 28.75 6.84
CA MET A 1 -0.84 27.76 7.58
C MET A 1 0.11 26.81 8.29
N THR A 2 0.06 26.72 9.62
CA THR A 2 0.84 25.74 10.38
C THR A 2 0.18 24.37 10.23
N PHE A 3 0.79 23.48 9.44
CA PHE A 3 0.34 22.09 9.36
C PHE A 3 0.62 21.43 10.72
N PRO A 4 -0.36 20.80 11.39
CA PRO A 4 -0.10 20.15 12.67
C PRO A 4 0.86 18.98 12.44
N VAL A 5 2.07 19.07 13.01
CA VAL A 5 3.15 18.06 12.87
C VAL A 5 2.71 16.66 13.33
N THR A 6 1.67 16.57 14.15
CA THR A 6 1.11 15.31 14.65
C THR A 6 0.10 14.64 13.70
N LEU A 7 -0.33 15.29 12.61
CA LEU A 7 -1.31 14.70 11.69
C LEU A 7 -0.77 13.44 10.99
N HIS A 8 0.48 13.48 10.55
CA HIS A 8 1.05 12.39 9.76
C HIS A 8 1.07 11.05 10.53
N PRO A 9 1.58 10.96 11.78
CA PRO A 9 1.49 9.74 12.58
C PRO A 9 0.06 9.21 12.81
N MET A 10 -0.97 10.06 12.81
CA MET A 10 -2.35 9.60 12.93
C MET A 10 -2.87 9.01 11.61
N LEU A 11 -2.51 9.61 10.48
CA LEU A 11 -3.00 9.21 9.16
C LEU A 11 -2.36 7.92 8.62
N VAL A 12 -1.20 7.51 9.15
CA VAL A 12 -0.50 6.29 8.69
C VAL A 12 -1.16 4.98 9.10
N HIS A 13 -2.03 4.96 10.12
CA HIS A 13 -2.65 3.71 10.59
C HIS A 13 -3.63 3.12 9.56
N PHE A 14 -4.37 3.97 8.86
CA PHE A 14 -5.34 3.57 7.84
C PHE A 14 -4.71 2.79 6.66
N PRO A 15 -3.66 3.28 5.98
CA PRO A 15 -3.05 2.53 4.88
C PRO A 15 -2.40 1.23 5.35
N ILE A 16 -1.83 1.18 6.56
CA ILE A 16 -1.18 -0.03 7.09
C ILE A 16 -2.18 -1.19 7.13
N VAL A 17 -3.31 -1.00 7.82
CA VAL A 17 -4.30 -2.06 7.99
C VAL A 17 -4.92 -2.43 6.65
N LEU A 18 -5.33 -1.45 5.85
CA LEU A 18 -6.01 -1.71 4.57
C LEU A 18 -5.12 -2.46 3.58
N LEU A 19 -3.85 -2.06 3.43
CA LEU A 19 -2.94 -2.71 2.48
C LEU A 19 -2.47 -4.09 2.97
N LEU A 20 -2.30 -4.30 4.29
CA LEU A 20 -2.05 -5.63 4.84
C LEU A 20 -3.25 -6.56 4.63
N VAL A 21 -4.48 -6.08 4.88
CA VAL A 21 -5.71 -6.84 4.62
C VAL A 21 -5.83 -7.18 3.14
N THR A 22 -5.54 -6.24 2.24
CA THR A 22 -5.49 -6.51 0.79
C THR A 22 -4.52 -7.64 0.47
N SER A 23 -3.29 -7.59 0.98
CA SER A 23 -2.29 -8.62 0.69
C SER A 23 -2.65 -9.98 1.30
N ALA A 24 -3.13 -10.00 2.54
CA ALA A 24 -3.55 -11.22 3.22
C ALA A 24 -4.76 -11.87 2.52
N ALA A 25 -5.80 -11.08 2.20
CA ALA A 25 -6.99 -11.58 1.52
C ALA A 25 -6.66 -12.05 0.09
N GLY A 26 -5.79 -11.34 -0.63
CA GLY A 26 -5.34 -11.72 -1.96
C GLY A 26 -4.56 -13.04 -1.96
N LEU A 27 -3.63 -13.22 -1.01
CA LEU A 27 -2.92 -14.49 -0.85
C LEU A 27 -3.85 -15.63 -0.42
N ALA A 28 -4.77 -15.38 0.51
CA ALA A 28 -5.77 -16.36 0.92
C ALA A 28 -6.66 -16.79 -0.26
N TYR A 29 -7.03 -15.84 -1.12
CA TYR A 29 -7.78 -16.12 -2.34
C TYR A 29 -7.01 -17.05 -3.30
N LEU A 30 -5.72 -16.78 -3.53
CA LEU A 30 -4.89 -17.52 -4.48
C LEU A 30 -4.47 -18.92 -4.02
N TYR A 31 -4.37 -19.15 -2.71
CA TYR A 31 -3.75 -20.35 -2.15
C TYR A 31 -4.62 -21.17 -1.21
N TRP A 32 -5.67 -20.57 -0.62
CA TRP A 32 -6.53 -21.29 0.31
C TRP A 32 -7.89 -21.62 -0.29
N ARG A 33 -8.74 -20.61 -0.50
CA ARG A 33 -10.05 -20.79 -1.13
C ARG A 33 -10.40 -19.53 -1.93
N PRO A 34 -10.78 -19.62 -3.21
CA PRO A 34 -11.18 -18.48 -4.01
C PRO A 34 -12.62 -18.04 -3.67
N MET A 35 -12.85 -17.65 -2.42
CA MET A 35 -14.15 -17.22 -1.92
C MET A 35 -14.47 -15.79 -2.44
N PRO A 36 -15.71 -15.53 -2.92
CA PRO A 36 -16.12 -14.20 -3.37
C PRO A 36 -15.85 -13.09 -2.33
N GLU A 37 -15.99 -13.40 -1.05
CA GLU A 37 -15.75 -12.51 0.08
C GLU A 37 -14.28 -12.07 0.12
N LEU A 38 -13.33 -12.98 -0.07
CA LEU A 38 -11.90 -12.65 -0.09
C LEU A 38 -11.55 -11.75 -1.30
N ARG A 39 -12.20 -11.97 -2.44
CA ARG A 39 -12.08 -11.10 -3.62
C ARG A 39 -12.60 -9.69 -3.32
N ILE A 40 -13.78 -9.60 -2.70
CA ILE A 40 -14.40 -8.33 -2.28
C ILE A 40 -13.47 -7.62 -1.30
N ILE A 41 -13.02 -8.29 -0.24
CA ILE A 41 -12.11 -7.71 0.77
C ILE A 41 -10.82 -7.22 0.12
N THR A 42 -10.18 -8.03 -0.73
CA THR A 42 -8.95 -7.65 -1.44
C THR A 42 -9.11 -6.31 -2.15
N TRP A 43 -10.20 -6.17 -2.93
CA TRP A 43 -10.44 -5.01 -3.77
C TRP A 43 -10.98 -3.79 -3.05
N TRP A 44 -11.88 -3.99 -2.09
CA TRP A 44 -12.48 -2.91 -1.31
C TRP A 44 -11.53 -2.35 -0.25
N SER A 45 -10.54 -3.13 0.21
CA SER A 45 -9.45 -2.61 1.03
C SER A 45 -8.36 -1.93 0.20
N LEU A 46 -8.11 -2.40 -1.04
CA LEU A 46 -7.00 -1.89 -1.86
C LEU A 46 -7.15 -0.42 -2.22
N LEU A 47 -8.29 -0.03 -2.80
CA LEU A 47 -8.48 1.34 -3.26
C LEU A 47 -8.38 2.39 -2.13
N PRO A 48 -9.12 2.26 -1.01
CA PRO A 48 -8.97 3.21 0.09
C PRO A 48 -7.59 3.13 0.74
N GLY A 49 -6.97 1.94 0.83
CA GLY A 49 -5.60 1.81 1.33
C GLY A 49 -4.59 2.54 0.45
N TRP A 50 -4.75 2.47 -0.87
CA TRP A 50 -3.89 3.16 -1.83
C TRP A 50 -4.06 4.69 -1.79
N ILE A 51 -5.31 5.18 -1.66
CA ILE A 51 -5.57 6.61 -1.46
C ILE A 51 -4.96 7.08 -0.13
N ALA A 52 -5.14 6.29 0.93
CA ALA A 52 -4.63 6.64 2.25
C ALA A 52 -3.10 6.68 2.30
N VAL A 53 -2.39 5.78 1.59
CA VAL A 53 -0.91 5.86 1.52
C VAL A 53 -0.44 7.07 0.72
N ALA A 54 -1.16 7.47 -0.34
CA ALA A 54 -0.86 8.70 -1.06
C ALA A 54 -1.01 9.94 -0.15
N VAL A 55 -2.10 10.01 0.62
CA VAL A 55 -2.31 11.08 1.62
C VAL A 55 -1.23 11.04 2.71
N ALA A 56 -0.85 9.85 3.19
CA ALA A 56 0.20 9.70 4.18
C ALA A 56 1.55 10.21 3.65
N VAL A 57 1.93 9.87 2.41
CA VAL A 57 3.16 10.37 1.78
C VAL A 57 3.13 11.89 1.65
N ILE A 58 2.04 12.46 1.14
CA ILE A 58 1.91 13.92 0.98
C ILE A 58 2.06 14.63 2.33
N THR A 59 1.35 14.17 3.36
CA THR A 59 1.43 14.75 4.70
C THR A 59 2.81 14.58 5.33
N GLY A 60 3.47 13.44 5.09
CA GLY A 60 4.84 13.18 5.55
C GLY A 60 5.86 14.12 4.93
N LEU A 61 5.75 14.40 3.62
CA LEU A 61 6.61 15.36 2.92
C LEU A 61 6.45 16.78 3.49
N PHE A 62 5.22 17.20 3.79
CA PHE A 62 4.99 18.49 4.46
C PHE A 62 5.64 18.53 5.86
N SER A 63 5.53 17.45 6.64
CA SER A 63 6.18 17.37 7.95
C SER A 63 7.71 17.27 7.87
N GLN A 64 8.25 16.73 6.78
CA GLN A 64 9.70 16.63 6.56
C GLN A 64 10.35 17.98 6.24
N GLY A 65 9.63 18.90 5.59
CA GLY A 65 10.16 20.19 5.14
C GLY A 65 10.73 21.09 6.25
N GLY A 66 10.35 20.87 7.51
CA GLY A 66 10.86 21.60 8.66
C GLY A 66 12.02 20.94 9.41
N LEU A 67 12.47 19.76 8.99
CA LEU A 67 13.47 18.99 9.74
C LEU A 67 14.91 19.34 9.32
N PRO A 68 15.89 19.39 10.25
CA PRO A 68 17.28 19.71 9.92
C PRO A 68 17.89 18.74 8.89
N PRO A 69 18.61 19.22 7.87
CA PRO A 69 19.13 18.37 6.79
C PRO A 69 20.07 17.26 7.28
N ASP A 70 20.93 17.56 8.26
CA ASP A 70 21.97 16.65 8.76
C ASP A 70 21.57 15.90 10.04
N ALA A 71 20.27 15.71 10.26
CA ALA A 71 19.79 15.02 11.47
C ALA A 71 20.21 13.53 11.46
N PRO A 72 20.57 12.95 12.62
CA PRO A 72 21.10 11.58 12.70
C PRO A 72 20.11 10.49 12.23
N TYR A 73 18.80 10.80 12.24
CA TYR A 73 17.74 9.90 11.78
C TYR A 73 17.47 9.95 10.28
N ARG A 74 18.25 10.69 9.48
CA ARG A 74 18.06 10.81 8.02
C ARG A 74 18.04 9.48 7.27
N PRO A 75 18.92 8.52 7.55
CA PRO A 75 18.86 7.23 6.88
C PRO A 75 17.51 6.53 7.09
N VAL A 76 17.00 6.52 8.32
CA VAL A 76 15.70 5.93 8.67
C VAL A 76 14.55 6.68 8.00
N LEU A 77 14.60 8.01 8.01
CA LEU A 77 13.61 8.87 7.33
C LEU A 77 13.58 8.59 5.83
N ASN A 78 14.74 8.48 5.18
CA ASN A 78 14.81 8.20 3.75
C ASN A 78 14.25 6.81 3.44
N LEU A 79 14.59 5.78 4.23
CA LEU A 79 14.01 4.43 4.06
C LEU A 79 12.49 4.44 4.23
N HIS A 80 11.97 5.13 5.23
CA HIS A 80 10.54 5.29 5.46
C HIS A 80 9.85 6.00 4.27
N THR A 81 10.39 7.14 3.83
CA THR A 81 9.84 7.93 2.71
C THR A 81 9.89 7.14 1.40
N THR A 82 11.02 6.50 1.09
CA THR A 82 11.16 5.64 -0.10
C THR A 82 10.19 4.47 -0.05
N GLY A 83 10.00 3.84 1.12
CA GLY A 83 9.02 2.78 1.32
C GLY A 83 7.60 3.24 1.01
N GLY A 84 7.21 4.44 1.45
CA GLY A 84 5.92 5.06 1.13
C GLY A 84 5.68 5.23 -0.37
N PHE A 85 6.66 5.75 -1.12
CA PHE A 85 6.57 5.86 -2.57
C PHE A 85 6.50 4.49 -3.28
N ALA A 86 7.31 3.53 -2.83
CA ALA A 86 7.30 2.19 -3.38
C ALA A 86 5.94 1.50 -3.17
N LEU A 87 5.27 1.73 -2.04
CA LEU A 87 3.91 1.24 -1.80
C LEU A 87 2.87 1.86 -2.75
N ILE A 88 2.96 3.17 -3.03
CA ILE A 88 2.09 3.84 -4.02
C ILE A 88 2.26 3.18 -5.39
N LEU A 89 3.50 2.95 -5.83
CA LEU A 89 3.77 2.35 -7.13
C LEU A 89 3.31 0.90 -7.21
N LEU A 90 3.63 0.08 -6.20
CA LEU A 90 3.34 -1.35 -6.20
C LEU A 90 1.84 -1.63 -6.17
N TYR A 91 1.09 -1.02 -5.25
CA TYR A 91 -0.37 -1.20 -5.19
C TYR A 91 -1.10 -0.40 -6.28
N GLY A 92 -0.49 0.66 -6.80
CA GLY A 92 -0.96 1.37 -7.99
C GLY A 92 -0.89 0.52 -9.26
N ASP A 93 0.19 -0.25 -9.45
CA ASP A 93 0.32 -1.22 -10.54
C ASP A 93 -0.76 -2.30 -10.46
N LEU A 94 -1.06 -2.81 -9.25
CA LEU A 94 -2.16 -3.76 -9.06
C LEU A 94 -3.53 -3.16 -9.47
N LEU A 95 -3.83 -1.93 -9.04
CA LEU A 95 -5.05 -1.22 -9.43
C LEU A 95 -5.11 -0.98 -10.94
N TYR A 96 -4.00 -0.54 -11.52
CA TYR A 96 -3.88 -0.28 -12.94
C TYR A 96 -4.12 -1.55 -13.76
N ARG A 97 -3.51 -2.67 -13.38
CA ARG A 97 -3.71 -3.95 -14.04
C ARG A 97 -5.12 -4.46 -13.88
N ARG A 98 -5.74 -4.32 -12.70
CA ARG A 98 -7.17 -4.66 -12.56
C ARG A 98 -8.04 -3.83 -13.50
N TRP A 99 -7.76 -2.53 -13.62
CA TRP A 99 -8.49 -1.64 -14.52
C TRP A 99 -8.29 -1.99 -16.00
N LEU A 100 -7.05 -2.29 -16.40
CA LEU A 100 -6.76 -2.81 -17.74
C LEU A 100 -7.52 -4.12 -17.97
N ASN A 101 -7.59 -5.01 -16.97
CA ASN A 101 -8.25 -6.32 -17.00
C ASN A 101 -9.78 -6.32 -16.89
N ARG A 102 -10.46 -5.17 -17.01
CA ARG A 102 -11.94 -5.13 -17.01
C ARG A 102 -12.55 -5.69 -18.30
N PRO A 103 -13.61 -6.54 -18.20
CA PRO A 103 -14.34 -7.03 -19.38
C PRO A 103 -14.94 -5.88 -20.18
N GLY A 104 -14.79 -5.91 -21.51
CA GLY A 104 -15.39 -4.92 -22.42
C GLY A 104 -14.42 -4.08 -23.25
N ARG A 105 -13.11 -4.17 -22.98
CA ARG A 105 -12.09 -3.41 -23.74
C ARG A 105 -11.58 -4.07 -25.02
N ASP A 106 -11.65 -5.40 -25.12
CA ASP A 106 -11.02 -6.14 -26.23
C ASP A 106 -11.79 -7.44 -26.54
N LYS A 107 -11.79 -7.89 -27.80
CA LYS A 107 -12.51 -9.08 -28.26
C LYS A 107 -11.93 -10.36 -27.65
N LYS A 108 -10.59 -10.47 -27.62
CA LYS A 108 -9.87 -11.58 -26.95
C LYS A 108 -10.22 -11.67 -25.46
N ARG A 109 -10.47 -10.52 -24.81
CA ARG A 109 -10.87 -10.45 -23.41
C ARG A 109 -12.33 -10.76 -23.15
N ARG A 110 -13.21 -10.67 -24.15
CA ARG A 110 -14.56 -11.24 -24.03
C ARG A 110 -14.51 -12.76 -23.95
N GLU A 111 -13.58 -13.38 -24.70
CA GLU A 111 -13.34 -14.83 -24.63
C GLU A 111 -12.70 -15.22 -23.30
N ASP A 112 -11.64 -14.53 -22.85
CA ASP A 112 -11.05 -14.78 -21.52
C ASP A 112 -12.07 -14.56 -20.39
N ALA A 113 -12.99 -13.59 -20.52
CA ALA A 113 -14.07 -13.34 -19.54
C ALA A 113 -15.09 -14.48 -19.43
N LEU A 114 -15.17 -15.38 -20.41
CA LEU A 114 -15.96 -16.62 -20.30
C LEU A 114 -15.32 -17.62 -19.31
N PHE A 115 -14.01 -17.52 -19.08
CA PHE A 115 -13.25 -18.44 -18.25
C PHE A 115 -12.80 -17.80 -16.92
N TYR A 116 -12.53 -16.49 -16.90
CA TYR A 116 -12.03 -15.75 -15.75
C TYR A 116 -12.79 -14.44 -15.55
N ALA A 117 -13.49 -14.31 -14.43
CA ALA A 117 -14.32 -13.13 -14.15
C ALA A 117 -13.52 -11.93 -13.59
N ASP A 118 -12.36 -12.18 -12.97
CA ASP A 118 -11.51 -11.15 -12.35
C ASP A 118 -10.02 -11.47 -12.56
N LEU A 119 -9.16 -10.46 -12.38
CA LEU A 119 -7.69 -10.62 -12.45
C LEU A 119 -7.18 -11.71 -11.49
N LEU A 120 -7.81 -11.86 -10.32
CA LEU A 120 -7.45 -12.88 -9.33
C LEU A 120 -7.79 -14.31 -9.79
N ASP A 121 -8.67 -14.46 -10.78
CA ASP A 121 -9.08 -15.77 -11.31
C ASP A 121 -8.11 -16.30 -12.38
N ASP A 122 -7.34 -15.42 -13.02
CA ASP A 122 -6.48 -15.79 -14.14
C ASP A 122 -5.16 -16.42 -13.64
N PRO A 123 -4.93 -17.73 -13.88
CA PRO A 123 -3.73 -18.42 -13.42
C PRO A 123 -2.44 -17.86 -14.04
N ARG A 124 -2.52 -17.20 -15.20
CA ARG A 124 -1.35 -16.55 -15.86
C ARG A 124 -0.76 -15.44 -14.99
N HIS A 125 -1.58 -14.82 -14.15
CA HIS A 125 -1.18 -13.72 -13.27
C HIS A 125 -0.80 -14.19 -11.86
N LYS A 126 -0.99 -15.47 -11.52
CA LYS A 126 -0.85 -15.98 -10.15
C LYS A 126 0.51 -15.64 -9.54
N LEU A 127 1.61 -15.97 -10.21
CA LEU A 127 2.97 -15.71 -9.69
C LEU A 127 3.21 -14.22 -9.47
N TYR A 128 2.84 -13.38 -10.44
CA TYR A 128 2.98 -11.93 -10.34
C TYR A 128 2.18 -11.39 -9.14
N LEU A 129 0.92 -11.81 -8.99
CA LEU A 129 0.05 -11.37 -7.89
C LEU A 129 0.59 -11.83 -6.54
N THR A 130 1.10 -13.06 -6.45
CA THR A 130 1.75 -13.57 -5.24
C THR A 130 2.95 -12.73 -4.85
N LEU A 131 3.87 -12.48 -5.79
CA LEU A 131 5.05 -11.65 -5.52
C LEU A 131 4.64 -10.25 -5.10
N LEU A 132 3.64 -9.66 -5.77
CA LEU A 132 3.13 -8.34 -5.42
C LEU A 132 2.55 -8.31 -4.01
N PHE A 133 1.69 -9.25 -3.62
CA PHE A 133 1.11 -9.28 -2.27
C PHE A 133 2.14 -9.56 -1.18
N VAL A 134 3.09 -10.47 -1.43
CA VAL A 134 4.16 -10.77 -0.46
C VAL A 134 5.09 -9.58 -0.29
N ILE A 135 5.62 -9.04 -1.39
CA ILE A 135 6.53 -7.88 -1.36
C ILE A 135 5.79 -6.66 -0.79
N GLY A 136 4.56 -6.42 -1.24
CA GLY A 136 3.72 -5.33 -0.75
C GLY A 136 3.45 -5.43 0.75
N GLY A 137 3.10 -6.61 1.26
CA GLY A 137 2.88 -6.84 2.68
C GLY A 137 4.15 -6.62 3.52
N LEU A 138 5.27 -7.20 3.08
CA LEU A 138 6.57 -7.01 3.75
C LEU A 138 7.02 -5.54 3.73
N LEU A 139 6.78 -4.82 2.63
CA LEU A 139 7.11 -3.42 2.50
C LEU A 139 6.25 -2.54 3.42
N VAL A 140 4.97 -2.86 3.61
CA VAL A 140 4.12 -2.17 4.62
C VAL A 140 4.72 -2.35 6.01
N ILE A 141 5.10 -3.57 6.39
CA ILE A 141 5.70 -3.86 7.70
C ILE A 141 7.01 -3.08 7.89
N ALA A 142 7.92 -3.17 6.93
CA ALA A 142 9.22 -2.49 6.99
C ALA A 142 9.05 -0.96 7.07
N THR A 143 8.17 -0.38 6.24
CA THR A 143 7.91 1.07 6.25
C THR A 143 7.30 1.50 7.58
N SER A 144 6.38 0.71 8.14
CA SER A 144 5.77 0.98 9.45
C SER A 144 6.79 0.91 10.57
N PHE A 145 7.71 -0.05 10.52
CA PHE A 145 8.80 -0.19 11.48
C PHE A 145 9.70 1.04 11.50
N PHE A 146 10.16 1.52 10.33
CA PHE A 146 10.95 2.75 10.24
C PHE A 146 10.18 3.99 10.71
N GLY A 147 8.87 4.05 10.42
CA GLY A 147 8.00 5.11 10.95
C GLY A 147 7.93 5.09 12.48
N GLY A 148 7.85 3.91 13.07
CA GLY A 148 7.92 3.70 14.52
C GLY A 148 9.25 4.18 15.10
N GLN A 149 10.39 3.82 14.49
CA GLN A 149 11.71 4.27 14.95
C GLN A 149 11.83 5.81 14.94
N LEU A 150 11.34 6.48 13.88
CA LEU A 150 11.34 7.94 13.80
C LEU A 150 10.60 8.58 14.99
N VAL A 151 9.50 7.98 15.42
CA VAL A 151 8.67 8.48 16.51
C VAL A 151 9.25 8.12 17.88
N PHE A 152 9.52 6.84 18.13
CA PHE A 152 9.86 6.32 19.45
C PHE A 152 11.34 6.50 19.83
N ASP A 153 12.25 6.39 18.86
CA ASP A 153 13.69 6.50 19.13
C ASP A 153 14.19 7.94 18.97
N PHE A 154 13.65 8.66 17.99
CA PHE A 154 14.14 9.99 17.60
C PHE A 154 13.20 11.15 17.95
N GLY A 155 11.97 10.88 18.38
CA GLY A 155 11.00 11.92 18.72
C GLY A 155 10.67 12.84 17.55
N VAL A 156 10.68 12.33 16.31
CA VAL A 156 10.35 13.11 15.12
C VAL A 156 8.85 13.38 15.10
N ASN A 157 8.48 14.66 14.98
CA ASN A 157 7.09 15.13 14.86
C ASN A 157 6.15 14.76 16.03
N VAL A 158 6.71 14.47 17.21
CA VAL A 158 5.95 14.41 18.47
C VAL A 158 6.00 15.74 19.20
N ILE A 159 4.94 16.06 19.95
CA ILE A 159 4.91 17.22 20.83
C ILE A 159 5.91 16.95 21.95
N LYS A 160 7.01 17.71 22.01
CA LYS A 160 7.87 17.75 23.20
C LYS A 160 7.03 18.35 24.34
N LYS A 161 6.86 17.59 25.42
CA LYS A 161 6.32 18.11 26.68
C LYS A 161 7.32 19.05 27.33
#